data_AF-A0A4V6P2H3-F1
#
_entry.id   AF-A0A4V6P2H3-F1
#
_cell.length_a   1.000
_cell.length_b   1.000
_cell.length_c   1.000
_cell.angle_alpha   90.00
_cell.angle_beta   90.00
_cell.angle_gamma   90.00
#
_symmetry.space_group_name_H-M   'P 1'
#
loop_
_entity.id
_entity.type
_entity.pdbx_description
1 polymer ?
#
loop_
_entity_poly.entity_id
_entity_poly.type
_entity_poly.pdbx_seq_one_letter_code
_entity_poly.pdbx_strand_id
1 'polypeptide(L)'
;MYAPMTIDGQIKTFEHLVPINRRVKIELPPNLFKEVLVHFKFSNHCFSEELPEGEVAPAGRGVADGSEKHPRNRVFNEERYVLSKGLVSVIDQLIAGNQRVTKTKHHNYYRADDVSTMRDGQEVKVSYAIFMSAKLKDEPGQQKHLEVYVESAYPLDSQLPVVGSQWSGSFGAMLGSKWNPVQTQPHKAKKTKKIKKTK
;
A
#
# COMPACT_ATOMS: atom_id res chain seq x y z
N MET A 1 1.60 1.86 -18.23
CA MET A 1 2.13 0.48 -18.30
C MET A 1 3.63 0.59 -18.43
N TYR A 2 4.40 -0.17 -17.66
CA TYR A 2 5.86 -0.10 -17.71
C TYR A 2 6.39 -0.95 -18.87
N ALA A 3 7.36 -0.43 -19.62
CA ALA A 3 7.97 -1.16 -20.74
C ALA A 3 8.76 -2.38 -20.23
N PRO A 4 8.83 -3.48 -21.00
CA PRO A 4 9.73 -4.59 -20.71
C PRO A 4 11.18 -4.11 -20.58
N MET A 5 11.96 -4.77 -19.72
CA MET A 5 13.36 -4.43 -19.48
C MET A 5 14.24 -5.67 -19.55
N THR A 6 15.46 -5.51 -20.06
CA THR A 6 16.46 -6.58 -20.02
C THR A 6 17.27 -6.45 -18.73
N ILE A 7 17.23 -7.47 -17.88
CA ILE A 7 17.92 -7.53 -16.59
C ILE A 7 18.66 -8.86 -16.53
N ASP A 8 19.98 -8.82 -16.36
CA ASP A 8 20.87 -9.99 -16.39
C ASP A 8 20.67 -10.88 -17.65
N GLY A 9 20.46 -10.24 -18.81
CA GLY A 9 20.22 -10.95 -20.07
C GLY A 9 18.82 -11.58 -20.22
N GLN A 10 17.94 -11.41 -19.22
CA GLN A 10 16.55 -11.88 -19.27
C GLN A 10 15.59 -10.71 -19.49
N ILE A 11 14.57 -10.92 -20.32
CA ILE A 11 13.47 -9.96 -20.47
C ILE A 11 12.51 -10.12 -19.30
N LYS A 12 12.34 -9.05 -18.52
CA LYS A 12 11.37 -8.94 -17.43
C LYS A 12 10.21 -8.07 -17.89
N THR A 13 8.98 -8.51 -17.61
CA THR A 13 7.74 -7.80 -17.96
C THR A 13 7.00 -7.35 -16.70
N PHE A 14 6.33 -6.22 -16.77
CA PHE A 14 5.68 -5.56 -15.62
C PHE A 14 4.16 -5.51 -15.76
N GLU A 15 3.59 -6.49 -16.45
CA GLU A 15 2.15 -6.61 -16.71
C GLU A 15 1.35 -6.76 -15.40
N HIS A 16 1.96 -7.34 -14.36
CA HIS A 16 1.37 -7.46 -13.03
C HIS A 16 1.16 -6.10 -12.33
N LEU A 17 1.71 -4.99 -12.87
CA LEU A 17 1.50 -3.62 -12.37
C LEU A 17 0.38 -2.88 -13.12
N VAL A 18 -0.36 -3.56 -14.00
CA VAL A 18 -1.54 -2.98 -14.65
C VAL A 18 -2.59 -2.64 -13.58
N PRO A 19 -3.17 -1.41 -13.60
CA PRO A 19 -4.23 -1.05 -12.68
C PRO A 19 -5.41 -2.03 -12.74
N ILE A 20 -5.99 -2.33 -11.58
CA ILE A 20 -7.14 -3.22 -11.46
C ILE A 20 -8.31 -2.50 -10.80
N ASN A 21 -9.52 -2.95 -11.13
CA ASN A 21 -10.74 -2.47 -10.51
C ASN A 21 -11.35 -3.58 -9.66
N ARG A 22 -11.83 -3.23 -8.47
CA ARG A 22 -12.58 -4.13 -7.58
C ARG A 22 -13.78 -3.41 -7.00
N ARG A 23 -14.85 -4.16 -6.73
CA ARG A 23 -15.91 -3.69 -5.86
C ARG A 23 -15.60 -4.12 -4.43
N VAL A 24 -15.66 -3.17 -3.51
CA VAL A 24 -15.30 -3.38 -2.11
C VAL A 24 -16.44 -2.92 -1.21
N LYS A 25 -16.81 -3.75 -0.25
CA LYS A 25 -17.75 -3.40 0.81
C LYS A 25 -17.05 -2.51 1.84
N ILE A 26 -17.42 -1.24 1.88
CA ILE A 26 -16.90 -0.26 2.84
C ILE A 26 -17.84 -0.10 4.03
N GLU A 27 -17.28 0.35 5.15
CA GLU A 27 -17.98 0.57 6.42
C GLU A 27 -18.23 2.06 6.64
N LEU A 28 -19.48 2.44 6.86
CA LEU A 28 -19.92 3.81 7.09
C LEU A 28 -20.63 3.91 8.46
N PRO A 29 -20.43 4.98 9.23
CA PRO A 29 -21.18 5.18 10.46
C PRO A 29 -22.68 5.39 10.20
N PRO A 30 -23.57 5.01 11.15
CA PRO A 30 -23.34 4.11 12.28
C PRO A 30 -23.72 2.66 11.89
N ASN A 31 -22.78 1.90 11.31
CA ASN A 31 -22.97 0.50 10.85
C ASN A 31 -23.74 0.34 9.52
N LEU A 32 -23.61 1.31 8.63
CA LEU A 32 -24.04 1.16 7.23
C LEU A 32 -22.90 0.53 6.42
N PHE A 33 -23.24 -0.33 5.46
CA PHE A 33 -22.28 -0.87 4.52
C PHE A 33 -22.65 -0.46 3.10
N LYS A 34 -21.64 -0.17 2.28
CA LYS A 34 -21.85 0.18 0.87
C LYS A 34 -20.82 -0.53 0.02
N GLU A 35 -21.24 -1.06 -1.12
CA GLU A 35 -20.30 -1.54 -2.12
C GLU A 35 -19.90 -0.39 -3.03
N VAL A 36 -18.59 -0.14 -3.16
CA VAL A 36 -18.04 0.94 -3.97
C VAL A 36 -16.99 0.43 -4.93
N LEU A 37 -16.84 1.12 -6.06
CA LEU A 37 -15.77 0.87 -7.01
C LEU A 37 -14.45 1.42 -6.44
N VAL A 38 -13.42 0.58 -6.44
CA VAL A 38 -12.07 0.92 -6.02
C VAL A 38 -11.11 0.64 -7.17
N HIS A 39 -10.39 1.67 -7.61
CA HIS A 39 -9.34 1.60 -8.62
C HIS A 39 -8.00 1.45 -7.92
N PHE A 40 -7.34 0.31 -8.12
CA PHE A 40 -6.00 0.07 -7.60
C PHE A 40 -4.97 0.42 -8.67
N LYS A 41 -4.01 1.25 -8.29
CA LYS A 41 -2.84 1.61 -9.10
C LYS A 41 -1.59 1.18 -8.36
N PHE A 42 -0.56 0.82 -9.11
CA PHE A 42 0.67 0.28 -8.55
C PHE A 42 1.85 1.14 -8.96
N SER A 43 2.70 1.48 -7.99
CA SER A 43 4.05 1.95 -8.26
C SER A 43 4.90 0.81 -8.81
N ASN A 44 6.06 1.14 -9.37
CA ASN A 44 7.07 0.14 -9.67
C ASN A 44 7.82 -0.28 -8.40
N HIS A 45 7.23 -1.18 -7.63
CA HIS A 45 7.78 -1.68 -6.36
C HIS A 45 8.72 -2.89 -6.53
N CYS A 46 8.98 -3.33 -7.77
CA CYS A 46 9.95 -4.39 -8.10
C CYS A 46 11.42 -3.98 -7.85
N PHE A 47 11.65 -2.69 -7.59
CA PHE A 47 12.98 -2.13 -7.38
C PHE A 47 13.21 -1.82 -5.89
N SER A 48 14.46 -1.90 -5.45
CA SER A 48 14.91 -1.56 -4.10
C SER A 48 14.70 -0.07 -3.78
N GLU A 49 15.01 0.29 -2.53
CA GLU A 49 15.26 1.69 -2.17
C GLU A 49 16.53 2.21 -2.87
N GLU A 50 16.65 3.54 -2.86
CA GLU A 50 17.71 4.32 -3.46
C GLU A 50 19.10 3.78 -3.09
N LEU A 51 20.00 3.68 -4.07
CA LEU A 51 21.39 3.37 -3.79
C LEU A 51 21.99 4.48 -2.89
N PRO A 52 22.74 4.13 -1.84
CA PRO A 52 23.53 5.10 -1.09
C PRO A 52 24.39 5.96 -2.02
N GLU A 53 24.63 7.21 -1.62
CA GLU A 53 25.45 8.12 -2.41
C GLU A 53 26.85 7.53 -2.64
N GLY A 54 27.24 7.37 -3.91
CA GLY A 54 28.52 6.76 -4.31
C GLY A 54 28.45 5.27 -4.65
N GLU A 55 27.34 4.58 -4.38
CA GLU A 55 27.13 3.20 -4.84
C GLU A 55 26.62 3.15 -6.29
N VAL A 56 27.16 2.22 -7.06
CA VAL A 56 26.78 2.00 -8.46
C VAL A 56 25.94 0.73 -8.53
N ALA A 57 24.78 0.83 -9.19
CA ALA A 57 23.96 -0.33 -9.45
C ALA A 57 24.79 -1.38 -10.21
N PRO A 58 24.65 -2.66 -9.89
CA PRO A 58 25.22 -3.71 -10.74
C PRO A 58 24.81 -3.49 -12.19
N ALA A 59 25.74 -3.71 -13.13
CA ALA A 59 25.52 -3.48 -14.55
C ALA A 59 24.23 -4.17 -15.02
N GLY A 60 23.34 -3.42 -15.67
CA GLY A 60 22.05 -3.93 -16.17
C GLY A 60 20.94 -4.07 -15.11
N ARG A 61 21.19 -3.75 -13.84
CA ARG A 61 20.17 -3.78 -12.76
C ARG A 61 19.71 -2.40 -12.30
N GLY A 62 20.45 -1.36 -12.64
CA GLY A 62 20.12 0.03 -12.31
C GLY A 62 19.01 0.58 -13.19
N VAL A 63 18.01 1.21 -12.57
CA VAL A 63 16.93 1.91 -13.26
C VAL A 63 16.77 3.29 -12.64
N ALA A 64 16.79 4.32 -13.49
CA ALA A 64 16.34 5.64 -13.09
C ALA A 64 14.83 5.53 -12.86
N ASP A 65 14.36 5.91 -11.66
CA ASP A 65 12.94 5.96 -11.27
C ASP A 65 12.05 6.72 -12.28
N GLY A 66 12.64 7.50 -13.19
CA GLY A 66 11.95 8.18 -14.28
C GLY A 66 11.16 9.41 -13.81
N SER A 67 11.17 9.69 -12.50
CA SER A 67 10.69 10.95 -11.94
C SER A 67 11.56 12.11 -12.44
N GLU A 68 11.01 12.95 -13.32
CA GLU A 68 11.64 14.20 -13.78
C GLU A 68 11.93 15.17 -12.61
N LYS A 69 11.15 15.08 -11.52
CA LYS A 69 11.24 15.98 -10.37
C LYS A 69 12.22 15.49 -9.30
N HIS A 70 12.36 14.18 -9.16
CA HIS A 70 13.20 13.53 -8.14
C HIS A 70 13.73 12.19 -8.69
N PRO A 71 14.70 12.21 -9.63
CA PRO A 71 15.25 10.99 -10.18
C PRO A 71 15.99 10.23 -9.07
N ARG A 72 15.62 8.97 -8.87
CA ARG A 72 16.29 8.07 -7.92
C ARG A 72 16.91 6.92 -8.69
N ASN A 73 18.14 6.55 -8.33
CA ASN A 73 18.76 5.34 -8.83
C ASN A 73 18.25 4.16 -8.00
N ARG A 74 17.43 3.31 -8.62
CA ARG A 74 16.87 2.13 -7.96
C ARG A 74 17.47 0.88 -8.58
N VAL A 75 17.61 -0.18 -7.78
CA VAL A 75 18.15 -1.47 -8.24
C VAL A 75 17.02 -2.47 -8.36
N PHE A 76 16.98 -3.21 -9.47
CA PHE A 76 16.02 -4.30 -9.60
C PHE A 76 16.24 -5.36 -8.52
N ASN A 77 15.16 -5.77 -7.85
CA ASN A 77 15.19 -6.81 -6.82
C ASN A 77 14.33 -8.00 -7.28
N GLU A 78 14.98 -9.13 -7.55
CA GLU A 78 14.31 -10.33 -8.07
C GLU A 78 13.25 -10.87 -7.11
N GLU A 79 13.52 -10.88 -5.80
CA GLU A 79 12.55 -11.37 -4.81
C GLU A 79 11.29 -10.50 -4.79
N ARG A 80 11.44 -9.17 -4.82
CA ARG A 80 10.32 -8.23 -4.92
C ARG A 80 9.54 -8.42 -6.23
N TYR A 81 10.24 -8.64 -7.35
CA TYR A 81 9.61 -8.90 -8.65
C TYR A 81 8.84 -10.23 -8.68
N VAL A 82 9.35 -11.28 -8.05
CA VAL A 82 8.64 -12.56 -7.95
C VAL A 82 7.40 -12.41 -7.07
N LEU A 83 7.53 -11.78 -5.90
CA LEU A 83 6.43 -11.55 -4.98
C LEU A 83 5.35 -10.61 -5.55
N SER A 84 5.73 -9.57 -6.30
CA SER A 84 4.79 -8.61 -6.89
C SER A 84 3.82 -9.26 -7.88
N LYS A 85 4.19 -10.37 -8.51
CA LYS A 85 3.27 -11.14 -9.38
C LYS A 85 2.07 -11.69 -8.60
N GLY A 86 2.24 -11.97 -7.31
CA GLY A 86 1.18 -12.43 -6.41
C GLY A 86 0.39 -11.30 -5.74
N LEU A 87 0.82 -10.03 -5.88
CA LEU A 87 0.26 -8.91 -5.12
C LEU A 87 -1.25 -8.73 -5.32
N VAL A 88 -1.76 -8.94 -6.53
CA VAL A 88 -3.20 -8.84 -6.81
C VAL A 88 -3.99 -9.87 -5.99
N SER A 89 -3.49 -11.10 -5.89
CA SER A 89 -4.11 -12.15 -5.06
C SER A 89 -4.10 -11.76 -3.57
N VAL A 90 -3.00 -11.18 -3.08
CA VAL A 90 -2.90 -10.67 -1.70
C VAL A 90 -3.90 -9.53 -1.44
N ILE A 91 -4.11 -8.64 -2.42
CA ILE A 91 -5.14 -7.59 -2.33
C ILE A 91 -6.55 -8.19 -2.32
N ASP A 92 -6.80 -9.20 -3.13
CA ASP A 92 -8.09 -9.89 -3.16
C ASP A 92 -8.38 -10.59 -1.81
N GLN A 93 -7.36 -11.15 -1.15
CA GLN A 93 -7.47 -11.69 0.21
C GLN A 93 -7.72 -10.61 1.27
N LEU A 94 -7.02 -9.46 1.18
CA LEU A 94 -7.27 -8.29 2.02
C LEU A 94 -8.73 -7.84 1.93
N ILE A 95 -9.27 -7.77 0.71
CA ILE A 95 -10.66 -7.38 0.43
C ILE A 95 -11.62 -8.43 0.99
N ALA A 96 -11.46 -9.70 0.61
CA ALA A 96 -12.37 -10.78 0.98
C ALA A 96 -12.44 -10.99 2.50
N GLY A 97 -11.28 -10.92 3.17
CA GLY A 97 -11.20 -11.05 4.62
C GLY A 97 -11.47 -9.77 5.39
N ASN A 98 -11.70 -8.64 4.71
CA ASN A 98 -11.79 -7.30 5.31
C ASN A 98 -10.66 -7.04 6.34
N GLN A 99 -9.44 -7.43 5.96
CA GLN A 99 -8.32 -7.61 6.89
C GLN A 99 -7.88 -6.29 7.54
N ARG A 100 -7.17 -6.40 8.66
CA ARG A 100 -6.72 -5.24 9.42
C ARG A 100 -5.65 -4.46 8.65
N VAL A 101 -5.86 -3.15 8.57
CA VAL A 101 -4.91 -2.16 8.04
C VAL A 101 -4.53 -1.19 9.15
N THR A 102 -3.25 -0.85 9.22
CA THR A 102 -2.70 0.11 10.19
C THR A 102 -2.30 1.38 9.46
N LYS A 103 -2.61 2.54 10.03
CA LYS A 103 -2.17 3.83 9.54
C LYS A 103 -0.89 4.25 10.26
N THR A 104 0.17 4.45 9.48
CA THR A 104 1.43 5.07 9.92
C THR A 104 1.38 6.57 9.65
N LYS A 105 2.46 7.30 9.98
CA LYS A 105 2.57 8.74 9.73
C LYS A 105 2.35 9.11 8.26
N HIS A 106 2.78 8.25 7.33
CA HIS A 106 2.81 8.56 5.90
C HIS A 106 1.88 7.67 5.07
N HIS A 107 1.60 6.42 5.49
CA HIS A 107 0.90 5.44 4.66
C HIS A 107 -0.12 4.61 5.45
N ASN A 108 -1.05 3.97 4.74
CA ASN A 108 -1.72 2.79 5.26
C ASN A 108 -0.86 1.57 4.98
N TYR A 109 -0.89 0.61 5.89
CA TYR A 109 -0.04 -0.56 5.91
C TYR A 109 -0.88 -1.81 6.12
N TYR A 110 -0.71 -2.78 5.24
CA TYR A 110 -1.22 -4.13 5.39
C TYR A 110 -0.05 -5.13 5.42
N ARG A 111 -0.16 -6.14 6.27
CA ARG A 111 0.79 -7.25 6.40
C ARG A 111 0.08 -8.54 6.03
N ALA A 112 0.56 -9.20 5.00
CA ALA A 112 0.15 -10.57 4.66
C ALA A 112 1.23 -11.52 5.20
N ASP A 113 0.86 -12.41 6.11
CA ASP A 113 1.77 -13.42 6.64
C ASP A 113 1.76 -14.68 5.76
N ASP A 114 2.80 -15.50 5.91
CA ASP A 114 2.93 -16.81 5.25
C ASP A 114 2.88 -16.79 3.71
N VAL A 115 3.35 -15.70 3.10
CA VAL A 115 3.53 -15.61 1.65
C VAL A 115 4.76 -16.44 1.25
N SER A 116 4.59 -17.36 0.30
CA SER A 116 5.70 -18.17 -0.22
C SER A 116 6.62 -17.35 -1.12
N THR A 117 7.93 -17.52 -0.95
CA THR A 117 8.96 -17.06 -1.89
C THR A 117 10.11 -18.08 -1.92
N MET A 118 11.03 -17.92 -2.86
CA MET A 118 12.23 -18.75 -2.97
C MET A 118 13.45 -17.97 -2.49
N ARG A 119 14.19 -18.51 -1.52
CA ARG A 119 15.52 -18.02 -1.10
C ARG A 119 16.50 -19.18 -1.18
N ASP A 120 17.61 -18.97 -1.90
CA ASP A 120 18.66 -19.98 -2.10
C ASP A 120 18.15 -21.36 -2.56
N GLY A 121 17.13 -21.35 -3.43
CA GLY A 121 16.52 -22.58 -3.97
C GLY A 121 15.57 -23.30 -3.01
N GLN A 122 15.28 -22.73 -1.84
CA GLN A 122 14.32 -23.26 -0.87
C GLN A 122 13.07 -22.39 -0.80
N GLU A 123 11.90 -23.03 -0.71
CA GLU A 123 10.67 -22.32 -0.41
C GLU A 123 10.68 -21.86 1.05
N VAL A 124 10.49 -20.57 1.25
CA VAL A 124 10.41 -19.95 2.57
C VAL A 124 9.13 -19.13 2.68
N LYS A 125 8.63 -19.01 3.92
CA LYS A 125 7.46 -18.20 4.25
C LYS A 125 7.92 -16.85 4.79
N VAL A 126 7.41 -15.78 4.20
CA VAL A 126 7.74 -14.40 4.57
C VAL A 126 6.49 -13.61 4.90
N SER A 127 6.64 -12.61 5.76
CA SER A 127 5.65 -11.55 5.90
C SER A 127 5.84 -10.54 4.78
N TYR A 128 4.79 -10.29 4.01
CA TYR A 128 4.78 -9.35 2.90
C TYR A 128 4.07 -8.06 3.31
N ALA A 129 4.81 -6.96 3.33
CA ALA A 129 4.30 -5.65 3.68
C ALA A 129 3.80 -4.92 2.43
N ILE A 130 2.63 -4.31 2.51
CA ILE A 130 2.02 -3.51 1.45
C ILE A 130 1.68 -2.13 2.01
N PHE A 131 2.30 -1.10 1.43
CA PHE A 131 2.09 0.30 1.79
C PHE A 131 1.24 0.98 0.72
N MET A 132 0.19 1.66 1.15
CA MET A 132 -0.79 2.22 0.23
C MET A 132 -1.42 3.52 0.75
N SER A 133 -1.84 4.38 -0.17
CA SER A 133 -2.72 5.51 0.11
C SER A 133 -4.08 5.32 -0.55
N ALA A 134 -5.11 5.94 0.02
CA ALA A 134 -6.47 5.89 -0.50
C ALA A 134 -7.05 7.30 -0.54
N LYS A 135 -7.67 7.67 -1.67
CA LYS A 135 -8.33 8.95 -1.88
C LYS A 135 -9.68 8.77 -2.55
N LEU A 136 -10.60 9.66 -2.24
CA LEU A 136 -11.88 9.76 -2.93
C LEU A 136 -11.69 10.52 -4.25
N LYS A 137 -12.31 10.01 -5.31
CA LYS A 137 -12.43 10.65 -6.61
C LYS A 137 -13.91 10.92 -6.87
N ASP A 138 -14.24 12.20 -6.95
CA ASP A 138 -15.60 12.73 -7.09
C ASP A 138 -15.56 13.91 -8.07
N GLU A 139 -15.24 13.60 -9.33
CA GLU A 139 -15.11 14.58 -10.41
C GLU A 139 -16.45 14.67 -11.18
N PRO A 140 -16.92 15.88 -11.55
CA PRO A 140 -18.17 16.03 -12.30
C PRO A 140 -18.18 15.20 -13.59
N GLY A 141 -19.27 14.48 -13.84
CA GLY A 141 -19.43 13.64 -15.04
C GLY A 141 -18.70 12.29 -14.97
N GLN A 142 -18.00 11.97 -13.89
CA GLN A 142 -17.42 10.65 -13.65
C GLN A 142 -18.14 9.91 -12.53
N GLN A 143 -18.16 8.58 -12.59
CA GLN A 143 -18.64 7.76 -11.48
C GLN A 143 -17.73 7.98 -10.26
N LYS A 144 -18.33 8.38 -9.13
CA LYS A 144 -17.64 8.48 -7.84
C LYS A 144 -17.01 7.14 -7.44
N HIS A 145 -15.71 7.15 -7.14
CA HIS A 145 -14.93 5.96 -6.81
C HIS A 145 -13.81 6.27 -5.82
N LEU A 146 -13.20 5.22 -5.24
CA LEU A 146 -11.96 5.35 -4.48
C LEU A 146 -10.78 4.97 -5.38
N GLU A 147 -9.68 5.70 -5.24
CA GLU A 147 -8.40 5.30 -5.80
C GLU A 147 -7.47 4.87 -4.67
N VAL A 148 -6.98 3.64 -4.75
CA VAL A 148 -5.93 3.11 -3.87
C VAL A 148 -4.64 3.04 -4.68
N TYR A 149 -3.60 3.71 -4.21
CA TYR A 149 -2.28 3.64 -4.81
C TYR A 149 -1.38 2.80 -3.92
N VAL A 150 -0.92 1.65 -4.42
CA VAL A 150 0.09 0.81 -3.77
C VAL A 150 1.44 1.41 -4.07
N GLU A 151 2.02 2.04 -3.05
CA GLU A 151 3.23 2.83 -3.14
C GLU A 151 4.48 1.96 -3.03
N SER A 152 4.42 0.91 -2.21
CA SER A 152 5.51 -0.05 -2.06
C SER A 152 4.98 -1.40 -1.56
N ALA A 153 5.63 -2.48 -1.95
CA ALA A 153 5.37 -3.80 -1.41
C ALA A 153 6.65 -4.65 -1.40
N TYR A 154 7.00 -5.23 -0.26
CA TYR A 154 8.25 -5.97 -0.09
C TYR A 154 8.20 -6.98 1.07
N PRO A 155 9.00 -8.06 1.02
CA PRO A 155 9.13 -8.99 2.14
C PRO A 155 9.81 -8.29 3.32
N LEU A 156 9.36 -8.60 4.53
CA LEU A 156 9.95 -8.10 5.75
C LEU A 156 11.05 -9.07 6.21
N ASP A 157 12.31 -8.62 6.14
CA ASP A 157 13.42 -9.30 6.77
C ASP A 157 13.40 -9.03 8.27
N SER A 158 12.61 -9.82 9.00
CA SER A 158 12.57 -9.94 10.47
C SER A 158 12.49 -8.64 11.31
N GLN A 159 11.35 -8.47 11.99
CA GLN A 159 11.06 -7.43 13.01
C GLN A 159 11.22 -5.97 12.54
N LEU A 160 10.23 -5.46 11.80
CA LEU A 160 10.03 -4.02 11.79
C LEU A 160 9.57 -3.53 13.17
N PRO A 161 10.02 -2.33 13.60
CA PRO A 161 9.49 -1.69 14.79
C PRO A 161 7.98 -1.52 14.66
N VAL A 162 7.27 -1.63 15.78
CA VAL A 162 5.86 -1.21 15.89
C VAL A 162 5.84 0.29 15.59
N VAL A 163 5.71 0.65 14.32
CA VAL A 163 5.62 2.04 13.87
C VAL A 163 4.41 2.61 14.58
N GLY A 164 4.60 3.68 15.37
CA GLY A 164 3.53 4.28 16.17
C GLY A 164 2.25 4.40 15.36
N SER A 165 1.25 3.57 15.67
CA SER A 165 0.04 3.48 14.90
C SER A 165 -0.83 4.68 15.21
N GLN A 166 -1.16 5.49 14.20
CA GLN A 166 -2.15 6.55 14.38
C GLN A 166 -3.57 5.99 14.48
N TRP A 167 -3.81 4.84 13.83
CA TRP A 167 -5.08 4.15 13.78
C TRP A 167 -4.87 2.73 13.24
N SER A 168 -5.70 1.78 13.66
CA SER A 168 -5.85 0.48 13.00
C SER A 168 -7.32 0.10 12.95
N GLY A 169 -7.73 -0.57 11.89
CA GLY A 169 -9.09 -1.07 11.70
C GLY A 169 -9.18 -1.95 10.47
N SER A 170 -10.38 -2.34 10.08
CA SER A 170 -10.59 -3.12 8.86
C SER A 170 -10.29 -2.30 7.60
N PHE A 171 -10.00 -2.98 6.50
CA PHE A 171 -9.82 -2.32 5.20
C PHE A 171 -11.07 -1.54 4.78
N GLY A 172 -12.26 -2.09 5.00
CA GLY A 172 -13.54 -1.46 4.74
C GLY A 172 -13.74 -0.17 5.55
N ALA A 173 -13.33 -0.14 6.82
CA ALA A 173 -13.38 1.08 7.65
C ALA A 173 -12.37 2.14 7.18
N MET A 174 -11.16 1.71 6.78
CA MET A 174 -10.15 2.61 6.23
C MET A 174 -10.68 3.32 4.97
N LEU A 175 -11.27 2.57 4.04
CA LEU A 175 -11.88 3.10 2.83
C LEU A 175 -13.13 3.94 3.12
N GLY A 176 -13.96 3.52 4.07
CA GLY A 176 -15.14 4.26 4.53
C GLY A 176 -14.81 5.67 5.03
N SER A 177 -13.71 5.80 5.79
CA SER A 177 -13.21 7.10 6.24
C SER A 177 -12.81 8.05 5.11
N LYS A 178 -12.47 7.50 3.94
CA LYS A 178 -12.17 8.29 2.72
C LYS A 178 -13.43 8.63 1.94
N TRP A 179 -14.39 7.71 1.92
CA TRP A 179 -15.65 7.89 1.22
C TRP A 179 -16.53 8.99 1.86
N ASN A 180 -16.55 9.07 3.19
CA ASN A 180 -17.30 10.09 3.93
C ASN A 180 -16.47 10.66 5.10
N PRO A 181 -15.56 11.62 4.83
CA PRO A 181 -14.63 12.12 5.85
C PRO A 181 -15.29 12.93 6.97
N VAL A 182 -16.54 13.37 6.78
CA VAL A 182 -17.25 14.27 7.72
C VAL A 182 -17.69 13.55 9.01
N GLN A 183 -17.79 12.22 9.01
CA GLN A 183 -18.35 11.46 10.14
C GLN A 183 -17.34 10.62 10.93
N THR A 184 -16.08 10.49 10.49
CA THR A 184 -15.09 9.58 11.12
C THR A 184 -14.11 10.25 12.07
N GLN A 185 -14.21 11.57 12.31
CA GLN A 185 -13.51 12.16 13.45
C GLN A 185 -14.36 11.96 14.71
N PRO A 186 -13.90 11.20 15.72
CA PRO A 186 -14.56 11.25 17.02
C PRO A 186 -14.53 12.71 17.47
N HIS A 187 -15.70 13.27 17.76
CA HIS A 187 -15.81 14.55 18.45
C HIS A 187 -14.80 14.53 19.61
N LYS A 188 -13.78 15.38 19.55
CA LYS A 188 -12.97 15.70 20.73
C LYS A 188 -13.97 16.17 21.78
N ALA A 189 -14.26 15.31 22.76
CA ALA A 189 -15.06 15.70 23.91
C ALA A 189 -14.38 16.93 24.51
N LYS A 190 -15.04 18.10 24.40
CA LYS A 190 -14.59 19.32 25.05
C LYS A 190 -14.48 18.99 26.54
N LYS A 191 -13.26 18.92 27.07
CA LYS A 191 -13.02 18.82 28.52
C LYS A 191 -13.71 20.04 29.15
N THR A 192 -14.83 19.80 29.82
CA THR A 192 -15.51 20.80 30.64
C THR A 192 -14.55 21.21 31.76
N LYS A 193 -14.02 22.43 31.68
CA LYS A 193 -13.25 23.02 32.79
C LYS A 193 -14.16 23.11 34.01
N LYS A 194 -13.93 22.27 35.02
CA LYS A 194 -14.49 22.46 36.36
C LYS A 194 -13.94 23.78 36.91
N ILE A 195 -14.79 24.79 37.01
CA ILE A 195 -14.52 26.02 37.76
C ILE A 195 -14.52 25.63 39.24
N LYS A 196 -13.36 25.67 39.89
CA LYS A 196 -13.25 25.61 41.34
C LYS A 196 -13.83 26.92 41.90
N LYS A 197 -14.94 26.85 42.62
CA LYS A 197 -15.38 27.93 43.51
C LYS A 197 -14.51 27.89 44.77
N THR A 198 -13.69 28.91 44.97
CA THR A 198 -13.08 29.23 46.26
C THR A 198 -14.15 29.88 47.14
N LYS A 199 -14.24 29.40 48.39
CA LYS A 199 -14.98 30.05 49.48
C LYS A 199 -14.19 31.25 49.98
#